data_AF-A0A5C3PH21-F1
#
_entry.id   AF-A0A5C3PH21-F1
#
_cell.length_a   1.000
_cell.length_b   1.000
_cell.length_c   1.000
_cell.angle_alpha   90.00
_cell.angle_beta   90.00
_cell.angle_gamma   90.00
#
_symmetry.space_group_name_H-M   'P 1'
#
loop_
_entity.id
_entity.type
_entity.pdbx_description
1 polymer ?
#
loop_
_entity_poly.entity_id
_entity_poly.type
_entity_poly.pdbx_seq_one_letter_code
_entity_poly.pdbx_strand_id
1 'polypeptide(L)'
;MGPIIIGHEHSLRLLHRFVSADPTNRYPYVRMLDLSIPCLYACAEEGTSQRIADIIQQSTCLETLFLRYCDFLFSLPDFSKVVAAINALTSLRRIRFNMWNDQVTSIVRHMQSPIRRLEVGDISQVETDDDCIALSRLEPVVGPLAATIEALHLPSVYLHPGSPFQFPRVRSLGIDRSADRPSLDALLRMFPGLSGGSLSIACHVFVDGDPLNEDAEQTLVRSENRDQQVERSWTHLDRLDADPIGLYMLGLRCPVRVLNLRCSPCWTQEPHVVEVLRDTKPCCLRLSAWVSDTRSAFIDSVPPEVAQRMTHLSLNMALLAPSAVSGRSTHQDGFSITALLGRVMHVLKSTRLTHLHVAITTDPAAAKQLWTDFMLEIRVLDLNTWAAQFACALPNLRFIAFTIDPYAAFMYTFARGWRVMRGGAAVPGASSGGPVVELLDYYATRQVLRDEELVL
;
A
#
# COMPACT_ATOMS: atom_id res chain seq x y z
N MET A 1 19.15 -11.11 -7.51
CA MET A 1 18.51 -11.56 -8.77
C MET A 1 17.02 -11.32 -8.64
N GLY A 2 16.36 -10.81 -9.69
CA GLY A 2 14.91 -10.64 -9.71
C GLY A 2 14.17 -11.95 -10.02
N PRO A 3 12.84 -11.98 -9.90
CA PRO A 3 12.04 -13.15 -10.24
C PRO A 3 12.08 -13.45 -11.74
N ILE A 4 12.03 -14.74 -12.09
CA ILE A 4 11.73 -15.18 -13.45
C ILE A 4 10.23 -15.01 -13.67
N ILE A 5 9.83 -14.03 -14.48
CA ILE A 5 8.43 -13.72 -14.75
C ILE A 5 7.98 -14.48 -15.99
N ILE A 6 6.96 -15.32 -15.84
CA ILE A 6 6.33 -16.06 -16.93
C ILE A 6 4.99 -15.39 -17.25
N GLY A 7 4.98 -14.57 -18.30
CA GLY A 7 3.80 -13.85 -18.78
C GLY A 7 2.96 -14.59 -19.81
N HIS A 8 3.51 -15.63 -20.44
CA HIS A 8 2.90 -16.36 -21.55
C HIS A 8 3.23 -17.84 -21.47
N GLU A 9 2.33 -18.69 -21.97
CA GLU A 9 2.57 -20.15 -22.09
C GLU A 9 3.84 -20.44 -22.92
N HIS A 10 4.10 -19.68 -23.98
CA HIS A 10 5.30 -19.88 -24.80
C HIS A 10 6.59 -19.75 -23.99
N SER A 11 6.65 -18.74 -23.11
CA SER A 11 7.80 -18.51 -22.21
C SER A 11 7.96 -19.64 -21.20
N LEU A 12 6.85 -20.25 -20.73
CA LEU A 12 6.90 -21.43 -19.86
C LEU A 12 7.58 -22.61 -20.56
N ARG A 13 7.24 -22.89 -21.83
CA ARG A 13 7.88 -23.98 -22.60
C ARG A 13 9.36 -23.71 -22.85
N LEU A 14 9.70 -22.48 -23.22
CA LEU A 14 11.11 -22.10 -23.41
C LEU A 14 11.91 -22.27 -22.12
N LEU A 15 11.35 -21.84 -20.98
CA LEU A 15 11.98 -22.03 -19.68
C LEU A 15 12.14 -23.52 -19.37
N HIS A 16 11.07 -24.30 -19.46
CA HIS A 16 11.09 -25.75 -19.19
C HIS A 16 12.16 -26.45 -20.03
N ARG A 17 12.22 -26.17 -21.34
CA ARG A 17 13.24 -26.71 -22.24
C ARG A 17 14.64 -26.27 -21.84
N PHE A 18 14.81 -24.99 -21.50
CA PHE A 18 16.10 -24.44 -21.10
C PHE A 18 16.62 -25.10 -19.82
N VAL A 19 15.81 -25.15 -18.75
CA VAL A 19 16.26 -25.75 -17.48
C VAL A 19 16.42 -27.26 -17.58
N SER A 20 15.56 -27.94 -18.34
CA SER A 20 15.64 -29.40 -18.54
C SER A 20 16.84 -29.83 -19.38
N ALA A 21 17.44 -28.94 -20.18
CA ALA A 21 18.61 -29.27 -21.00
C ALA A 21 19.90 -29.44 -20.18
N ASP A 22 19.95 -28.92 -18.95
CA ASP A 22 21.02 -29.18 -17.99
C ASP A 22 20.45 -29.11 -16.56
N PRO A 23 19.73 -30.16 -16.13
CA PRO A 23 18.98 -30.13 -14.88
C PRO A 23 19.86 -29.87 -13.66
N THR A 24 21.05 -30.47 -13.65
CA THR A 24 21.99 -30.39 -12.53
C THR A 24 22.49 -28.96 -12.29
N ASN A 25 22.73 -28.19 -13.36
CA ASN A 25 23.24 -26.84 -13.19
C ASN A 25 22.15 -25.79 -13.25
N ARG A 26 21.02 -25.97 -13.96
CA ARG A 26 20.07 -24.89 -14.24
C ARG A 26 18.94 -24.78 -13.23
N TYR A 27 18.39 -25.90 -12.75
CA TYR A 27 17.30 -25.85 -11.77
C TYR A 27 17.68 -25.18 -10.44
N PRO A 28 18.89 -25.37 -9.87
CA PRO A 28 19.27 -24.69 -8.63
C PRO A 28 19.30 -23.15 -8.73
N TYR A 29 19.43 -22.59 -9.94
CA TYR A 29 19.38 -21.13 -10.13
C TYR A 29 17.95 -20.57 -10.18
N VAL A 30 16.92 -21.42 -10.29
CA VAL A 30 15.52 -21.00 -10.23
C VAL A 30 15.11 -20.78 -8.77
N ARG A 31 15.47 -19.61 -8.23
CA ARG A 31 15.19 -19.25 -6.82
C ARG A 31 13.89 -18.46 -6.62
N MET A 32 13.41 -17.78 -7.68
CA MET A 32 12.23 -16.93 -7.62
C MET A 32 11.43 -17.08 -8.92
N LEU A 33 10.18 -17.53 -8.81
CA LEU A 33 9.29 -17.78 -9.94
C LEU A 33 7.99 -16.99 -9.80
N ASP A 34 7.61 -16.27 -10.85
CA ASP A 34 6.35 -15.53 -10.93
C ASP A 34 5.53 -16.04 -12.11
N LEU A 35 4.43 -16.76 -11.82
CA LEU A 35 3.47 -17.25 -12.78
C LEU A 35 2.36 -16.21 -12.97
N SER A 36 2.55 -15.39 -14.01
CA SER A 36 1.73 -14.25 -14.38
C SER A 36 1.15 -14.41 -15.78
N ILE A 37 0.57 -15.57 -16.10
CA ILE A 37 -0.01 -15.85 -17.43
C ILE A 37 -1.52 -15.54 -17.41
N PRO A 38 -1.97 -14.41 -17.97
CA PRO A 38 -3.40 -14.12 -18.07
C PRO A 38 -4.05 -15.11 -19.04
N CYS A 39 -5.30 -15.49 -18.77
CA CYS A 39 -6.09 -16.37 -19.63
C CYS A 39 -5.39 -17.71 -19.95
N LEU A 40 -4.61 -18.26 -19.02
CA LEU A 40 -3.84 -19.48 -19.23
C LEU A 40 -4.70 -20.66 -19.71
N TYR A 41 -5.92 -20.81 -19.19
CA TYR A 41 -6.86 -21.85 -19.62
C TYR A 41 -7.18 -21.82 -21.13
N ALA A 42 -7.12 -20.65 -21.78
CA ALA A 42 -7.45 -20.48 -23.19
C ALA A 42 -6.24 -20.73 -24.11
N CYS A 43 -5.02 -20.62 -23.59
CA CYS A 43 -3.78 -20.79 -24.36
C CYS A 43 -2.92 -21.98 -23.90
N ALA A 44 -3.37 -22.74 -22.90
CA ALA A 44 -2.66 -23.90 -22.37
C ALA A 44 -2.68 -25.04 -23.40
N GLU A 45 -1.48 -25.54 -23.69
CA GLU A 45 -1.32 -26.76 -24.47
C GLU A 45 -1.37 -28.01 -23.57
N GLU A 46 -1.52 -29.17 -24.18
CA GLU A 46 -1.40 -30.44 -23.50
C GLU A 46 -0.05 -30.53 -22.75
N GLY A 47 -0.10 -30.95 -21.49
CA GLY A 47 1.08 -31.04 -20.63
C GLY A 47 1.52 -29.71 -19.97
N THR A 48 0.78 -28.61 -20.11
CA THR A 48 1.09 -27.34 -19.43
C THR A 48 1.29 -27.53 -17.92
N SER A 49 0.35 -28.19 -17.24
CA SER A 49 0.45 -28.50 -15.81
C SER A 49 1.67 -29.35 -15.46
N GLN A 50 2.05 -30.29 -16.33
CA GLN A 50 3.24 -31.11 -16.15
C GLN A 50 4.51 -30.25 -16.22
N ARG A 51 4.62 -29.34 -17.19
CA ARG A 51 5.79 -28.45 -17.30
C ARG A 51 5.95 -27.56 -16.07
N ILE A 52 4.84 -27.02 -15.55
CA ILE A 52 4.84 -26.23 -14.31
C ILE A 52 5.31 -27.10 -13.14
N ALA A 53 4.72 -28.29 -12.99
CA ALA A 53 5.08 -29.23 -11.93
C ALA A 53 6.57 -29.62 -12.00
N ASP A 54 7.09 -29.95 -13.19
CA ASP A 54 8.50 -30.29 -13.40
C ASP A 54 9.43 -29.14 -12.98
N ILE A 55 9.11 -27.91 -13.39
CA ILE A 55 9.91 -26.74 -13.00
C ILE A 55 9.93 -26.59 -11.49
N ILE A 56 8.76 -26.63 -10.84
CA ILE A 56 8.64 -26.44 -9.40
C ILE A 56 9.37 -27.56 -8.65
N GLN A 57 9.08 -28.82 -9.00
CA GLN A 57 9.61 -29.99 -8.30
C GLN A 57 11.13 -30.11 -8.40
N GLN A 58 11.72 -29.79 -9.55
CA GLN A 58 13.17 -29.89 -9.76
C GLN A 58 13.94 -28.67 -9.22
N SER A 59 13.27 -27.54 -9.01
CA SER A 59 13.88 -26.31 -8.46
C SER A 59 14.03 -26.39 -6.94
N THR A 60 14.95 -27.24 -6.47
CA THR A 60 15.19 -27.51 -5.04
C THR A 60 15.66 -26.30 -4.21
N CYS A 61 16.07 -25.21 -4.88
CA CYS A 61 16.44 -23.95 -4.25
C CYS A 61 15.38 -22.84 -4.45
N LEU A 62 14.15 -23.21 -4.84
CA LEU A 62 13.06 -22.24 -5.03
C LEU A 62 12.64 -21.65 -3.67
N GLU A 63 12.83 -20.35 -3.51
CA GLU A 63 12.56 -19.61 -2.27
C GLU A 63 11.30 -18.76 -2.37
N THR A 64 10.94 -18.30 -3.56
CA THR A 64 9.78 -17.44 -3.80
C THR A 64 8.93 -17.94 -4.96
N LEU A 65 7.61 -18.05 -4.72
CA LEU A 65 6.63 -18.44 -5.74
C LEU A 65 5.46 -17.45 -5.73
N PHE A 66 5.17 -16.83 -6.87
CA PHE A 66 4.01 -15.96 -7.04
C PHE A 66 3.05 -16.57 -8.06
N LEU A 67 1.78 -16.69 -7.69
CA LEU A 67 0.67 -17.18 -8.52
C LEU A 67 -0.34 -16.05 -8.68
N ARG A 68 -0.29 -15.31 -9.80
CA ARG A 68 -1.05 -14.06 -9.98
C ARG A 68 -2.44 -14.20 -10.59
N TYR A 69 -2.71 -15.33 -11.23
CA TYR A 69 -3.97 -15.61 -11.91
C TYR A 69 -4.48 -17.01 -11.54
N CYS A 70 -4.71 -17.24 -10.25
CA CYS A 70 -5.09 -18.56 -9.73
C CYS A 70 -6.37 -19.11 -10.37
N ASP A 71 -7.38 -18.30 -10.70
CA ASP A 71 -8.59 -18.78 -11.40
C ASP A 71 -8.27 -19.54 -12.69
N PHE A 72 -7.37 -18.98 -13.50
CA PHE A 72 -6.95 -19.58 -14.76
C PHE A 72 -6.01 -20.75 -14.55
N LEU A 73 -5.12 -20.65 -13.56
CA LEU A 73 -4.15 -21.70 -13.24
C LEU A 73 -4.84 -22.94 -12.67
N PHE A 74 -5.82 -22.76 -11.79
CA PHE A 74 -6.52 -23.85 -11.09
C PHE A 74 -7.54 -24.54 -11.99
N SER A 75 -7.97 -23.87 -13.07
CA SER A 75 -8.79 -24.44 -14.13
C SER A 75 -8.01 -25.34 -15.10
N LEU A 76 -6.69 -25.46 -14.95
CA LEU A 76 -5.90 -26.34 -15.83
C LEU A 76 -6.22 -27.82 -15.60
N PRO A 77 -6.26 -28.62 -16.69
CA PRO A 77 -6.25 -30.09 -16.57
C PRO A 77 -5.04 -30.55 -15.74
N ASP A 78 -5.22 -31.55 -14.89
CA ASP A 78 -4.17 -32.09 -14.01
C ASP A 78 -3.48 -31.07 -13.10
N PHE A 79 -4.14 -29.98 -12.71
CA PHE A 79 -3.55 -28.99 -11.78
C PHE A 79 -3.11 -29.61 -10.44
N SER A 80 -3.69 -30.74 -10.05
CA SER A 80 -3.26 -31.53 -8.88
C SER A 80 -1.76 -31.89 -8.89
N LYS A 81 -1.14 -32.05 -10.07
CA LYS A 81 0.31 -32.26 -10.22
C LYS A 81 1.11 -31.05 -9.75
N VAL A 82 0.64 -29.85 -10.06
CA VAL A 82 1.26 -28.59 -9.63
C VAL A 82 1.14 -28.43 -8.12
N VAL A 83 -0.05 -28.73 -7.55
CA VAL A 83 -0.26 -28.74 -6.10
C VAL A 83 0.70 -29.69 -5.40
N ALA A 84 0.84 -30.92 -5.91
CA ALA A 84 1.77 -31.90 -5.36
C ALA A 84 3.23 -31.42 -5.41
N ALA A 85 3.64 -30.81 -6.53
CA ALA A 85 4.99 -30.25 -6.68
C ALA A 85 5.25 -29.12 -5.68
N ILE A 86 4.30 -28.21 -5.46
CA ILE A 86 4.43 -27.12 -4.48
C ILE A 86 4.53 -27.69 -3.06
N ASN A 87 3.67 -28.64 -2.70
CA ASN A 87 3.65 -29.23 -1.37
C ASN A 87 4.94 -30.01 -1.03
N ALA A 88 5.58 -30.58 -2.05
CA ALA A 88 6.85 -31.31 -1.91
C ALA A 88 8.08 -30.40 -1.68
N LEU A 89 7.96 -29.09 -1.90
CA LEU A 89 9.06 -28.16 -1.66
C LEU A 89 9.37 -28.04 -0.18
N THR A 90 10.66 -27.96 0.13
CA THR A 90 11.18 -27.70 1.49
C THR A 90 11.97 -26.38 1.58
N SER A 91 12.28 -25.76 0.44
CA SER A 91 13.07 -24.53 0.33
C SER A 91 12.24 -23.24 0.35
N LEU A 92 10.93 -23.32 0.16
CA LEU A 92 10.09 -22.15 -0.08
C LEU A 92 10.01 -21.28 1.18
N ARG A 93 10.14 -19.96 1.00
CA ARG A 93 10.10 -18.97 2.08
C ARG A 93 9.00 -17.94 1.88
N ARG A 94 8.66 -17.64 0.63
CA ARG A 94 7.61 -16.69 0.27
C ARG A 94 6.68 -17.30 -0.76
N ILE A 95 5.39 -17.22 -0.49
CA ILE A 95 4.37 -17.60 -1.45
C ILE A 95 3.32 -16.49 -1.53
N ARG A 96 2.91 -16.16 -2.77
CA ARG A 96 1.84 -15.21 -3.03
C ARG A 96 0.76 -15.84 -3.89
N PHE A 97 -0.47 -15.66 -3.46
CA PHE A 97 -1.68 -15.94 -4.22
C PHE A 97 -2.42 -14.63 -4.49
N ASN A 98 -3.20 -14.63 -5.54
CA ASN A 98 -4.02 -13.49 -5.95
C ASN A 98 -5.45 -13.53 -5.38
N MET A 99 -5.84 -14.66 -4.76
CA MET A 99 -7.14 -14.89 -4.15
C MET A 99 -7.06 -16.05 -3.15
N TRP A 100 -8.05 -16.17 -2.26
CA TRP A 100 -8.20 -17.33 -1.38
C TRP A 100 -9.31 -18.26 -1.89
N ASN A 101 -9.03 -19.57 -2.00
CA ASN A 101 -10.03 -20.60 -2.32
C ASN A 101 -9.59 -21.99 -1.78
N ASP A 102 -10.34 -23.04 -2.11
CA ASP A 102 -10.06 -24.41 -1.65
C ASP A 102 -8.72 -24.96 -2.12
N GLN A 103 -8.25 -24.58 -3.32
CA GLN A 103 -6.95 -25.00 -3.83
C GLN A 103 -5.82 -24.34 -3.05
N VAL A 104 -5.93 -23.04 -2.77
CA VAL A 104 -4.98 -22.32 -1.90
C VAL A 104 -4.98 -22.94 -0.50
N THR A 105 -6.16 -23.24 0.03
CA THR A 105 -6.32 -23.91 1.33
C THR A 105 -5.59 -25.26 1.35
N SER A 106 -5.75 -26.05 0.29
CA SER A 106 -5.09 -27.35 0.14
C SER A 106 -3.57 -27.21 0.06
N ILE A 107 -3.05 -26.24 -0.71
CA ILE A 107 -1.61 -25.97 -0.80
C ILE A 107 -1.09 -25.58 0.59
N VAL A 108 -1.65 -24.54 1.21
CA VAL A 108 -1.16 -23.98 2.46
C VAL A 108 -1.18 -25.00 3.60
N ARG A 109 -2.22 -25.83 3.66
CA ARG A 109 -2.34 -26.89 4.68
C ARG A 109 -1.26 -27.97 4.58
N HIS A 110 -0.77 -28.28 3.39
CA HIS A 110 0.11 -29.45 3.15
C HIS A 110 1.55 -29.08 2.79
N MET A 111 1.89 -27.79 2.73
CA MET A 111 3.25 -27.33 2.49
C MET A 111 4.23 -27.86 3.56
N GLN A 112 5.37 -28.39 3.12
CA GLN A 112 6.47 -28.81 4.00
C GLN A 112 7.51 -27.69 4.21
N SER A 113 7.40 -26.63 3.42
CA SER A 113 8.33 -25.50 3.45
C SER A 113 8.11 -24.61 4.69
N PRO A 114 9.18 -24.13 5.34
CA PRO A 114 9.12 -23.19 6.46
C PRO A 114 8.84 -21.76 5.97
N ILE A 115 7.58 -21.53 5.56
CA ILE A 115 7.11 -20.26 5.00
C ILE A 115 7.29 -19.12 6.01
N ARG A 116 7.94 -18.05 5.55
CA ARG A 116 8.12 -16.80 6.30
C ARG A 116 7.18 -15.71 5.83
N ARG A 117 6.73 -15.73 4.58
CA ARG A 117 5.82 -14.74 4.02
C ARG A 117 4.71 -15.41 3.23
N LEU A 118 3.47 -15.24 3.70
CA LEU A 118 2.27 -15.65 2.99
C LEU A 118 1.50 -14.40 2.60
N GLU A 119 1.30 -14.20 1.31
CA GLU A 119 0.49 -13.10 0.79
C GLU A 119 -0.68 -13.66 -0.01
N VAL A 120 -1.90 -13.28 0.36
CA VAL A 120 -3.09 -13.60 -0.42
C VAL A 120 -3.81 -12.30 -0.68
N GLY A 121 -3.75 -11.85 -1.93
CA GLY A 121 -4.46 -10.65 -2.36
C GLY A 121 -5.93 -10.93 -2.61
N ASP A 122 -6.69 -9.85 -2.72
CA ASP A 122 -8.05 -9.82 -3.22
C ASP A 122 -8.08 -9.56 -4.73
N ILE A 123 -8.88 -10.32 -5.48
CA ILE A 123 -9.12 -10.08 -6.92
C ILE A 123 -10.59 -9.85 -7.26
N SER A 124 -11.53 -9.99 -6.33
CA SER A 124 -12.92 -9.67 -6.68
C SER A 124 -13.13 -8.15 -6.64
N GLN A 125 -13.08 -7.52 -7.83
CA GLN A 125 -13.86 -6.31 -8.15
C GLN A 125 -15.38 -6.56 -8.14
N VAL A 126 -15.82 -7.69 -7.56
CA VAL A 126 -17.22 -8.01 -7.36
C VAL A 126 -17.46 -7.80 -5.87
N GLU A 127 -18.02 -6.64 -5.58
CA GLU A 127 -18.56 -6.25 -4.29
C GLU A 127 -19.74 -7.19 -3.96
N THR A 128 -19.45 -8.39 -3.47
CA THR A 128 -20.45 -9.24 -2.82
C THR A 128 -20.19 -9.23 -1.32
N ASP A 129 -21.23 -8.90 -0.55
CA ASP A 129 -21.20 -8.62 0.90
C ASP A 129 -20.76 -9.80 1.79
N ASP A 130 -20.55 -11.01 1.24
CA ASP A 130 -20.45 -12.26 2.00
C ASP A 130 -19.07 -12.96 1.94
N ASP A 131 -18.05 -12.34 1.34
CA ASP A 131 -16.77 -13.00 1.01
C ASP A 131 -15.72 -13.02 2.15
N CYS A 132 -16.13 -12.67 3.37
CA CYS A 132 -15.22 -12.49 4.48
C CYS A 132 -14.96 -13.81 5.19
N ILE A 133 -13.68 -14.21 5.26
CA ILE A 133 -13.32 -15.52 5.81
C ILE A 133 -13.10 -15.38 7.31
N ALA A 134 -13.95 -16.01 8.11
CA ALA A 134 -13.73 -16.10 9.55
C ALA A 134 -12.33 -16.69 9.82
N LEU A 135 -11.52 -16.02 10.63
CA LEU A 135 -10.14 -16.45 10.87
C LEU A 135 -10.09 -17.85 11.49
N SER A 136 -11.12 -18.24 12.25
CA SER A 136 -11.31 -19.60 12.75
C SER A 136 -11.34 -20.67 11.64
N ARG A 137 -11.75 -20.33 10.43
CA ARG A 137 -11.69 -21.22 9.25
C ARG A 137 -10.29 -21.29 8.64
N LEU A 138 -9.51 -20.23 8.79
CA LEU A 138 -8.11 -20.17 8.35
C LEU A 138 -7.16 -20.80 9.37
N GLU A 139 -7.49 -20.78 10.66
CA GLU A 139 -6.66 -21.33 11.75
C GLU A 139 -6.13 -22.75 11.48
N PRO A 140 -6.93 -23.73 11.04
CA PRO A 140 -6.42 -25.07 10.71
C PRO A 140 -5.46 -25.10 9.52
N VAL A 141 -5.43 -24.04 8.72
CA VAL A 141 -4.68 -23.94 7.46
C VAL A 141 -3.38 -23.18 7.67
N VAL A 142 -3.45 -22.00 8.27
CA VAL A 142 -2.28 -21.15 8.54
C VAL A 142 -1.62 -21.47 9.87
N GLY A 143 -2.31 -22.18 10.76
CA GLY A 143 -1.83 -22.51 12.10
C GLY A 143 -0.50 -23.27 12.11
N PRO A 144 -0.29 -24.28 11.26
CA PRO A 144 1.00 -24.96 11.12
C PRO A 144 2.17 -24.03 10.76
N LEU A 145 1.89 -22.87 10.15
CA LEU A 145 2.90 -21.89 9.72
C LEU A 145 3.27 -20.87 10.80
N ALA A 146 2.54 -20.83 11.92
CA ALA A 146 2.70 -19.75 12.90
C ALA A 146 4.09 -19.64 13.54
N ALA A 147 4.80 -20.75 13.63
CA ALA A 147 6.16 -20.78 14.16
C ALA A 147 7.20 -20.21 13.17
N THR A 148 6.89 -20.11 11.88
CA THR A 148 7.84 -19.66 10.84
C THR A 148 7.45 -18.35 10.18
N ILE A 149 6.17 -18.01 10.18
CA ILE A 149 5.65 -16.85 9.48
C ILE A 149 6.05 -15.54 10.16
N GLU A 150 6.63 -14.64 9.36
CA GLU A 150 7.14 -13.33 9.76
C GLU A 150 6.32 -12.20 9.11
N ALA A 151 5.73 -12.45 7.93
CA ALA A 151 4.79 -11.55 7.28
C ALA A 151 3.56 -12.30 6.78
N LEU A 152 2.38 -11.75 7.06
CA LEU A 152 1.10 -12.32 6.70
C LEU A 152 0.25 -11.24 6.05
N HIS A 153 -0.21 -11.48 4.83
CA HIS A 153 -1.18 -10.64 4.15
C HIS A 153 -2.38 -11.49 3.79
N LEU A 154 -3.54 -11.11 4.32
CA LEU A 154 -4.81 -11.79 4.17
C LEU A 154 -5.78 -10.88 3.40
N PRO A 155 -6.75 -11.46 2.67
CA PRO A 155 -7.75 -10.71 1.95
C PRO A 155 -8.79 -10.15 2.96
N SER A 156 -10.04 -10.63 2.91
CA SER A 156 -11.05 -10.27 3.90
C SER A 156 -11.12 -11.26 5.06
N VAL A 157 -10.92 -10.81 6.30
CA VAL A 157 -10.98 -11.68 7.49
C VAL A 157 -11.74 -11.09 8.67
N TYR A 158 -12.44 -11.97 9.40
CA TYR A 158 -13.02 -11.64 10.71
C TYR A 158 -12.08 -12.03 11.85
N LEU A 159 -11.71 -11.04 12.67
CA LEU A 159 -10.91 -11.25 13.87
C LEU A 159 -11.82 -11.43 15.08
N HIS A 160 -12.03 -12.67 15.51
CA HIS A 160 -12.86 -12.95 16.68
C HIS A 160 -12.09 -12.66 17.98
N PRO A 161 -12.66 -11.83 18.90
CA PRO A 161 -12.14 -11.70 20.25
C PRO A 161 -12.09 -13.06 20.94
N GLY A 162 -10.92 -13.44 21.46
CA GLY A 162 -10.75 -14.70 22.20
C GLY A 162 -10.21 -15.88 21.40
N SER A 163 -9.77 -15.70 20.14
CA SER A 163 -8.98 -16.74 19.47
C SER A 163 -7.74 -17.09 20.32
N PRO A 164 -7.49 -18.37 20.64
CA PRO A 164 -6.30 -18.79 21.38
C PRO A 164 -5.04 -18.74 20.52
N PHE A 165 -5.18 -18.49 19.22
CA PHE A 165 -4.14 -18.65 18.24
C PHE A 165 -3.18 -17.46 18.22
N GLN A 166 -1.87 -17.73 18.11
CA GLN A 166 -0.85 -16.68 18.08
C GLN A 166 0.15 -16.90 16.96
N PHE A 167 0.52 -15.80 16.33
CA PHE A 167 1.58 -15.67 15.34
C PHE A 167 2.72 -14.83 15.93
N PRO A 168 3.52 -15.40 16.85
CA PRO A 168 4.46 -14.63 17.67
C PRO A 168 5.60 -13.99 16.88
N ARG A 169 5.89 -14.49 15.67
CA ARG A 169 6.96 -13.99 14.80
C ARG A 169 6.49 -13.00 13.74
N VAL A 170 5.18 -12.78 13.61
CA VAL A 170 4.65 -11.83 12.62
C VAL A 170 5.01 -10.41 13.02
N ARG A 171 5.79 -9.76 12.14
CA ARG A 171 6.20 -8.35 12.22
C ARG A 171 5.58 -7.50 11.11
N SER A 172 4.89 -8.12 10.16
CA SER A 172 4.18 -7.43 9.09
C SER A 172 2.83 -8.11 8.87
N LEU A 173 1.74 -7.38 9.14
CA LEU A 173 0.38 -7.86 8.93
C LEU A 173 -0.32 -6.96 7.91
N GLY A 174 -0.95 -7.58 6.91
CA GLY A 174 -1.86 -6.94 5.97
C GLY A 174 -3.22 -7.60 6.01
N ILE A 175 -4.28 -6.82 6.10
CA ILE A 175 -5.67 -7.24 6.01
C ILE A 175 -6.34 -6.31 4.99
N ASP A 176 -6.72 -6.85 3.83
CA ASP A 176 -7.32 -6.04 2.76
C ASP A 176 -8.70 -5.54 3.16
N ARG A 177 -9.51 -6.36 3.85
CA ARG A 177 -10.82 -5.96 4.36
C ARG A 177 -11.08 -6.54 5.76
N SER A 178 -11.39 -5.68 6.73
CA SER A 178 -11.94 -6.08 8.03
C SER A 178 -13.44 -5.86 7.99
N ALA A 179 -14.20 -6.94 8.02
CA ALA A 179 -15.64 -6.91 7.77
C ALA A 179 -16.51 -6.71 9.01
N ASP A 180 -15.91 -6.67 10.20
CA ASP A 180 -16.58 -6.34 11.46
C ASP A 180 -15.93 -5.13 12.15
N ARG A 181 -16.54 -4.71 13.26
CA ARG A 181 -15.95 -3.80 14.25
C ARG A 181 -14.49 -4.21 14.52
N PRO A 182 -13.51 -3.33 14.28
CA PRO A 182 -12.12 -3.69 14.44
C PRO A 182 -11.82 -3.98 15.92
N SER A 183 -11.34 -5.19 16.21
CA SER A 183 -10.94 -5.61 17.57
C SER A 183 -9.43 -5.48 17.73
N LEU A 184 -8.99 -4.45 18.46
CA LEU A 184 -7.57 -4.26 18.75
C LEU A 184 -7.05 -5.33 19.70
N ASP A 185 -7.85 -5.78 20.65
CA ASP A 185 -7.47 -6.85 21.56
C ASP A 185 -7.16 -8.16 20.78
N ALA A 186 -7.99 -8.52 19.79
CA ALA A 186 -7.70 -9.68 18.94
C ALA A 186 -6.36 -9.50 18.22
N LEU A 187 -6.10 -8.32 17.64
CA LEU A 187 -4.82 -8.02 16.99
C LEU A 187 -3.62 -8.15 17.94
N LEU A 188 -3.74 -7.60 19.16
CA LEU A 188 -2.69 -7.65 20.18
C LEU A 188 -2.44 -9.06 20.72
N ARG A 189 -3.48 -9.89 20.80
CA ARG A 189 -3.37 -11.29 21.23
C ARG A 189 -2.75 -12.18 20.18
N MET A 190 -3.23 -12.05 18.94
CA MET A 190 -2.81 -12.91 17.85
C MET A 190 -1.45 -12.52 17.27
N PHE A 191 -1.09 -11.24 17.29
CA PHE A 191 0.12 -10.72 16.67
C PHE A 191 0.97 -9.89 17.64
N PRO A 192 1.46 -10.51 18.74
CA PRO A 192 2.25 -9.78 19.74
C PRO A 192 3.58 -9.26 19.18
N GLY A 193 4.11 -9.90 18.13
CA GLY A 193 5.36 -9.52 17.45
C GLY A 193 5.28 -8.27 16.57
N LEU A 194 4.09 -7.66 16.39
CA LEU A 194 3.92 -6.45 15.58
C LEU A 194 4.48 -5.18 16.23
N SER A 195 4.86 -5.21 17.51
CA SER A 195 5.54 -4.07 18.14
C SER A 195 6.87 -3.80 17.44
N GLY A 196 7.01 -2.63 16.81
CA GLY A 196 8.12 -2.28 15.91
C GLY A 196 7.99 -2.89 14.51
N GLY A 197 6.77 -3.25 14.12
CA GLY A 197 6.43 -3.88 12.86
C GLY A 197 5.55 -3.01 11.97
N SER A 198 4.98 -3.63 10.94
CA SER A 198 4.08 -2.99 9.97
C SER A 198 2.67 -3.55 10.06
N LEU A 199 1.67 -2.66 10.10
CA LEU A 199 0.26 -3.02 10.02
C LEU A 199 -0.37 -2.32 8.81
N SER A 200 -1.08 -3.07 7.99
CA SER A 200 -1.94 -2.56 6.92
C SER A 200 -3.33 -3.11 7.15
N ILE A 201 -4.33 -2.25 7.32
CA ILE A 201 -5.72 -2.66 7.53
C ILE A 201 -6.64 -1.73 6.76
N ALA A 202 -7.58 -2.27 6.00
CA ALA A 202 -8.69 -1.49 5.47
C ALA A 202 -9.98 -1.93 6.17
N CYS A 203 -10.65 -0.98 6.82
CA CYS A 203 -11.97 -1.17 7.40
C CYS A 203 -12.99 -0.62 6.39
N HIS A 204 -13.64 -1.51 5.66
CA HIS A 204 -14.79 -1.11 4.85
C HIS A 204 -15.99 -0.95 5.78
N VAL A 205 -16.36 0.30 6.03
CA VAL A 205 -17.63 0.64 6.68
C VAL A 205 -18.71 0.47 5.60
N PHE A 206 -19.59 -0.52 5.77
CA PHE A 206 -20.60 -0.95 4.80
C PHE A 206 -21.37 0.22 4.15
N VAL A 207 -21.61 0.09 2.84
CA VAL A 207 -22.30 1.08 1.99
C VAL A 207 -23.78 0.74 1.77
N ASP A 208 -24.26 -0.37 2.32
CA ASP A 208 -25.65 -0.77 2.13
C ASP A 208 -26.61 -0.12 3.14
N GLY A 209 -27.02 1.11 2.79
CA GLY A 209 -28.34 1.65 3.10
C GLY A 209 -28.66 2.01 4.55
N ASP A 210 -27.83 1.63 5.51
CA ASP A 210 -27.90 2.11 6.89
C ASP A 210 -26.61 2.87 7.17
N PRO A 211 -26.65 4.20 7.29
CA PRO A 211 -25.42 4.92 7.52
C PRO A 211 -24.96 4.50 8.91
N LEU A 212 -23.72 3.98 9.00
CA LEU A 212 -22.93 4.13 10.22
C LEU A 212 -22.73 5.64 10.43
N ASN A 213 -23.82 6.31 10.83
CA ASN A 213 -24.01 7.71 11.16
C ASN A 213 -24.21 7.86 12.67
N GLU A 214 -23.69 6.93 13.45
CA GLU A 214 -23.56 7.14 14.86
C GLU A 214 -22.07 7.23 15.14
N ASP A 215 -21.54 8.46 15.06
CA ASP A 215 -20.27 8.83 15.70
C ASP A 215 -20.18 8.20 17.12
N ALA A 216 -21.33 7.98 17.79
CA ALA A 216 -21.47 7.25 19.02
C ALA A 216 -20.98 5.79 18.96
N GLU A 217 -21.32 5.00 17.93
CA GLU A 217 -20.84 3.62 17.78
C GLU A 217 -19.33 3.60 17.51
N GLN A 218 -18.84 4.45 16.60
CA GLN A 218 -17.42 4.55 16.31
C GLN A 218 -16.62 4.97 17.56
N THR A 219 -17.18 5.89 18.34
CA THR A 219 -16.61 6.35 19.62
C THR A 219 -16.67 5.27 20.69
N LEU A 220 -17.74 4.47 20.74
CA LEU A 220 -17.86 3.33 21.64
C LEU A 220 -16.78 2.29 21.33
N VAL A 221 -16.67 1.86 20.07
CA VAL A 221 -15.63 0.90 19.63
C VAL A 221 -14.23 1.42 19.92
N ARG A 222 -13.98 2.71 19.66
CA ARG A 222 -12.72 3.39 20.00
C ARG A 222 -12.44 3.37 21.50
N SER A 223 -13.44 3.61 22.34
CA SER A 223 -13.29 3.57 23.80
C SER A 223 -12.96 2.16 24.26
N GLU A 224 -13.70 1.15 23.80
CA GLU A 224 -13.46 -0.26 24.12
C GLU A 224 -12.03 -0.67 23.74
N ASN A 225 -11.59 -0.36 22.52
CA ASN A 225 -10.23 -0.65 22.07
C ASN A 225 -9.14 0.11 22.88
N ARG A 226 -9.44 1.31 23.37
CA ARG A 226 -8.53 2.07 24.23
C ARG A 226 -8.41 1.46 25.63
N ASP A 227 -9.50 0.94 26.17
CA ASP A 227 -9.51 0.30 27.49
C ASP A 227 -8.71 -1.01 27.47
N GLN A 228 -8.84 -1.80 26.40
CA GLN A 228 -8.05 -3.03 26.23
C GLN A 228 -6.53 -2.78 26.16
N GLN A 229 -6.11 -1.58 25.74
CA GLN A 229 -4.69 -1.23 25.65
C GLN A 229 -4.01 -1.03 27.02
N VAL A 230 -4.77 -0.97 28.11
CA VAL A 230 -4.24 -0.87 29.47
C VAL A 230 -3.52 -2.16 29.87
N GLU A 231 -4.07 -3.32 29.48
CA GLU A 231 -3.49 -4.63 29.82
C GLU A 231 -2.40 -5.05 28.83
N ARG A 232 -2.58 -4.74 27.55
CA ARG A 232 -1.66 -5.12 26.48
C ARG A 232 -1.61 -4.04 25.41
N SER A 233 -0.43 -3.62 25.01
CA SER A 233 -0.27 -2.66 23.91
C SER A 233 1.02 -2.93 23.14
N TRP A 234 1.04 -2.52 21.88
CA TRP A 234 2.31 -2.40 21.15
C TRP A 234 3.06 -1.17 21.65
N THR A 235 4.38 -1.25 21.73
CA THR A 235 5.19 -0.11 22.21
C THR A 235 5.32 0.98 21.15
N HIS A 236 5.35 0.59 19.87
CA HIS A 236 5.37 1.44 18.69
C HIS A 236 5.04 0.59 17.45
N LEU A 237 4.73 1.25 16.34
CA LEU A 237 4.68 0.65 15.00
C LEU A 237 5.65 1.37 14.06
N ASP A 238 6.36 0.63 13.22
CA ASP A 238 7.24 1.20 12.20
C ASP A 238 6.44 1.75 11.03
N ARG A 239 5.40 1.04 10.60
CA ARG A 239 4.55 1.46 9.49
C ARG A 239 3.10 1.12 9.75
N LEU A 240 2.21 2.06 9.45
CA LEU A 240 0.78 1.87 9.51
C LEU A 240 0.14 2.36 8.22
N ASP A 241 -0.64 1.51 7.58
CA ASP A 241 -1.42 1.83 6.38
C ASP A 241 -2.89 1.54 6.63
N ALA A 242 -3.74 2.56 6.63
CA ALA A 242 -5.15 2.39 6.91
C ALA A 242 -6.03 3.50 6.33
N ASP A 243 -7.34 3.23 6.26
CA ASP A 243 -8.33 4.29 6.13
C ASP A 243 -8.49 5.03 7.49
N PRO A 244 -8.81 6.34 7.47
CA PRO A 244 -8.94 7.11 8.70
C PRO A 244 -10.01 6.62 9.70
N ILE A 245 -11.12 6.05 9.22
CA ILE A 245 -12.23 5.64 10.10
C ILE A 245 -11.86 4.37 10.87
N GLY A 246 -11.35 3.36 10.16
CA GLY A 246 -10.82 2.13 10.77
C GLY A 246 -9.76 2.42 11.82
N LEU A 247 -8.85 3.33 11.51
CA LEU A 247 -7.80 3.72 12.45
C LEU A 247 -8.33 4.53 13.64
N TYR A 248 -9.33 5.40 13.45
CA TYR A 248 -9.99 6.07 14.55
C TYR A 248 -10.65 5.06 15.50
N MET A 249 -11.40 4.10 14.97
CA MET A 249 -12.05 3.03 15.76
C MET A 249 -11.05 2.12 16.47
N LEU A 250 -9.87 1.85 15.89
CA LEU A 250 -8.82 1.10 16.55
C LEU A 250 -8.24 1.83 17.78
N GLY A 251 -8.28 3.17 17.82
CA GLY A 251 -7.88 3.92 19.00
C GLY A 251 -6.44 3.70 19.45
N LEU A 252 -5.51 3.43 18.52
CA LEU A 252 -4.12 3.09 18.83
C LEU A 252 -3.45 4.17 19.70
N ARG A 253 -2.82 3.78 20.81
CA ARG A 253 -2.13 4.71 21.73
C ARG A 253 -0.62 4.77 21.53
N CYS A 254 -0.09 3.88 20.70
CA CYS A 254 1.34 3.76 20.45
C CYS A 254 1.81 4.72 19.33
N PRO A 255 3.05 5.24 19.40
CA PRO A 255 3.61 6.05 18.33
C PRO A 255 3.81 5.22 17.06
N VAL A 256 3.59 5.85 15.91
CA VAL A 256 3.80 5.29 14.58
C VAL A 256 4.91 6.07 13.89
N ARG A 257 5.92 5.42 13.32
CA ARG A 257 7.01 6.12 12.61
C ARG A 257 6.54 6.64 11.25
N VAL A 258 5.93 5.76 10.43
CA VAL A 258 5.39 6.07 9.11
C VAL A 258 3.89 5.78 9.08
N LEU A 259 3.07 6.80 8.88
CA LEU A 259 1.62 6.68 8.75
C LEU A 259 1.21 6.96 7.30
N ASN A 260 0.52 6.01 6.66
CA ASN A 260 -0.15 6.20 5.39
C ASN A 260 -1.67 6.17 5.59
N LEU A 261 -2.34 7.30 5.32
CA LEU A 261 -3.79 7.40 5.36
C LEU A 261 -4.36 7.38 3.95
N ARG A 262 -5.29 6.45 3.70
CA ARG A 262 -6.05 6.33 2.44
C ARG A 262 -7.44 6.95 2.64
N CYS A 263 -7.57 8.24 2.36
CA CYS A 263 -8.81 9.01 2.53
C CYS A 263 -9.74 8.83 1.32
N SER A 264 -10.96 8.36 1.56
CA SER A 264 -12.00 8.16 0.54
C SER A 264 -12.76 9.47 0.23
N PRO A 265 -13.21 9.71 -1.03
CA PRO A 265 -13.82 10.98 -1.44
C PRO A 265 -15.18 11.27 -0.80
N CYS A 266 -15.87 10.24 -0.30
CA CYS A 266 -17.26 10.34 0.16
C CYS A 266 -17.42 10.68 1.65
N TRP A 267 -16.34 10.94 2.38
CA TRP A 267 -16.40 11.04 3.84
C TRP A 267 -15.68 12.31 4.33
N THR A 268 -16.40 13.18 5.06
CA THR A 268 -15.80 14.27 5.84
C THR A 268 -15.10 13.69 7.07
N GLN A 269 -13.96 13.02 6.85
CA GLN A 269 -13.18 12.32 7.87
C GLN A 269 -12.25 13.26 8.66
N GLU A 270 -12.36 14.58 8.48
CA GLU A 270 -11.43 15.54 9.08
C GLU A 270 -11.31 15.40 10.61
N PRO A 271 -12.41 15.24 11.39
CA PRO A 271 -12.30 15.04 12.83
C PRO A 271 -11.55 13.75 13.21
N HIS A 272 -11.82 12.66 12.49
CA HIS A 272 -11.17 11.37 12.68
C HIS A 272 -9.68 11.44 12.36
N VAL A 273 -9.32 12.08 11.25
CA VAL A 273 -7.92 12.32 10.85
C VAL A 273 -7.17 13.09 11.93
N VAL A 274 -7.75 14.18 12.43
CA VAL A 274 -7.16 14.99 13.52
C VAL A 274 -6.86 14.12 14.74
N GLU A 275 -7.83 13.34 15.20
CA GLU A 275 -7.69 12.48 16.37
C GLU A 275 -6.68 11.34 16.16
N VAL A 276 -6.68 10.72 14.98
CA VAL A 276 -5.70 9.70 14.58
C VAL A 276 -4.28 10.26 14.58
N LEU A 277 -4.08 11.46 14.05
CA LEU A 277 -2.77 12.12 14.02
C LEU A 277 -2.27 12.46 15.43
N ARG A 278 -3.16 12.90 16.33
CA ARG A 278 -2.83 13.15 17.75
C ARG A 278 -2.41 11.89 18.49
N ASP A 279 -3.09 10.78 18.21
CA ASP A 279 -2.84 9.49 18.83
C ASP A 279 -1.51 8.88 18.37
N THR A 280 -1.33 8.79 17.05
CA THR A 280 -0.21 8.06 16.43
C THR A 280 1.08 8.87 16.35
N LYS A 281 1.00 10.22 16.36
CA LYS A 281 2.14 11.15 16.41
C LYS A 281 3.25 10.85 15.37
N PRO A 282 2.89 10.76 14.07
CA PRO A 282 3.82 10.28 13.04
C PRO A 282 5.01 11.22 12.80
N CYS A 283 6.16 10.63 12.49
CA CYS A 283 7.33 11.36 11.99
C CYS A 283 7.28 11.56 10.47
N CYS A 284 6.73 10.57 9.77
CA CYS A 284 6.47 10.58 8.34
C CYS A 284 4.98 10.36 8.10
N LEU A 285 4.32 11.34 7.46
CA LEU A 285 2.92 11.25 7.09
C LEU A 285 2.79 11.14 5.57
N ARG A 286 2.00 10.18 5.12
CA ARG A 286 1.56 10.04 3.73
C ARG A 286 0.05 10.13 3.70
N LEU A 287 -0.47 11.10 2.96
CA LEU A 287 -1.90 11.28 2.76
C LEU A 287 -2.19 10.94 1.31
N SER A 288 -3.01 9.92 1.10
CA SER A 288 -3.52 9.54 -0.21
C SER A 288 -5.00 9.86 -0.24
N ALA A 289 -5.43 10.77 -1.10
CA ALA A 289 -6.81 11.26 -1.12
C ALA A 289 -7.32 11.38 -2.55
N TRP A 290 -8.59 11.05 -2.75
CA TRP A 290 -9.30 11.47 -3.94
C TRP A 290 -9.86 12.87 -3.74
N VAL A 291 -9.59 13.77 -4.68
CA VAL A 291 -9.96 15.18 -4.57
C VAL A 291 -10.80 15.60 -5.78
N SER A 292 -11.86 16.36 -5.52
CA SER A 292 -12.70 16.99 -6.54
C SER A 292 -12.46 18.50 -6.62
N ASP A 293 -11.95 19.10 -5.55
CA ASP A 293 -11.62 20.52 -5.46
C ASP A 293 -10.33 20.77 -4.66
N THR A 294 -9.86 22.01 -4.67
CA THR A 294 -8.63 22.44 -3.96
C THR A 294 -8.77 22.41 -2.43
N ARG A 295 -9.99 22.38 -1.89
CA ARG A 295 -10.27 22.40 -0.44
C ARG A 295 -10.16 21.01 0.18
N SER A 296 -10.41 19.97 -0.58
CA SER A 296 -10.43 18.56 -0.15
C SER A 296 -9.05 17.92 0.12
N ALA A 297 -7.98 18.70 0.29
CA ALA A 297 -6.62 18.18 0.41
C ALA A 297 -6.25 17.61 1.81
N PHE A 298 -7.16 17.63 2.79
CA PHE A 298 -6.98 17.19 4.20
C PHE A 298 -5.79 17.80 4.96
N ILE A 299 -5.00 18.68 4.32
CA ILE A 299 -3.81 19.28 4.90
C ILE A 299 -4.14 20.20 6.07
N ASP A 300 -5.32 20.83 6.02
CA ASP A 300 -5.85 21.68 7.08
C ASP A 300 -6.21 20.87 8.34
N SER A 301 -6.35 19.54 8.22
CA SER A 301 -6.61 18.62 9.34
C SER A 301 -5.36 18.23 10.12
N VAL A 302 -4.16 18.68 9.73
CA VAL A 302 -2.92 18.36 10.47
C VAL A 302 -2.82 19.25 11.72
N PRO A 303 -2.90 18.68 12.94
CA PRO A 303 -2.85 19.48 14.15
C PRO A 303 -1.48 20.15 14.33
N PRO A 304 -1.39 21.41 14.82
CA PRO A 304 -0.13 22.13 14.98
C PRO A 304 0.93 21.36 15.79
N GLU A 305 0.50 20.65 16.84
CA GLU A 305 1.35 19.82 17.70
C GLU A 305 1.99 18.63 16.96
N VAL A 306 1.28 18.05 15.98
CA VAL A 306 1.79 16.98 15.11
C VAL A 306 2.70 17.57 14.05
N ALA A 307 2.31 18.70 13.47
CA ALA A 307 3.04 19.42 12.43
C ALA A 307 4.46 19.82 12.87
N GLN A 308 4.67 20.10 14.17
CA GLN A 308 5.99 20.40 14.74
C GLN A 308 6.93 19.19 14.83
N ARG A 309 6.39 17.96 14.86
CA ARG A 309 7.18 16.71 14.94
C ARG A 309 7.44 16.09 13.58
N MET A 310 6.54 16.31 12.64
CA MET A 310 6.61 15.76 11.30
C MET A 310 7.83 16.30 10.55
N THR A 311 8.61 15.37 9.98
CA THR A 311 9.81 15.67 9.19
C THR A 311 9.61 15.33 7.71
N HIS A 312 8.72 14.39 7.41
CA HIS A 312 8.42 13.92 6.07
C HIS A 312 6.91 14.01 5.82
N LEU A 313 6.54 14.60 4.68
CA LEU A 313 5.16 14.66 4.21
C LEU A 313 5.09 14.25 2.74
N SER A 314 4.19 13.33 2.42
CA SER A 314 3.84 12.95 1.06
C SER A 314 2.33 13.14 0.87
N LEU A 315 1.94 13.99 -0.09
CA LEU A 315 0.56 14.22 -0.46
C LEU A 315 0.32 13.57 -1.83
N ASN A 316 -0.48 12.51 -1.89
CA ASN A 316 -0.85 11.82 -3.12
C ASN A 316 -2.33 12.09 -3.41
N MET A 317 -2.60 12.96 -4.36
CA MET A 317 -3.96 13.41 -4.68
C MET A 317 -4.39 12.86 -6.04
N ALA A 318 -5.47 12.09 -6.05
CA ALA A 318 -6.09 11.57 -7.26
C ALA A 318 -7.31 12.42 -7.63
N LEU A 319 -7.24 13.13 -8.75
CA LEU A 319 -8.35 13.95 -9.27
C LEU A 319 -9.47 13.06 -9.78
N LEU A 320 -10.68 13.28 -9.26
CA LEU A 320 -11.90 12.59 -9.68
C LEU A 320 -12.66 13.37 -10.74
N ALA A 321 -13.40 12.63 -11.58
CA ALA A 321 -14.34 13.24 -12.53
C ALA A 321 -15.47 13.90 -11.73
N PRO A 322 -15.93 15.10 -12.12
CA PRO A 322 -17.09 15.74 -11.49
C PRO A 322 -18.32 14.83 -11.41
N SER A 323 -18.49 13.91 -12.37
CA SER A 323 -19.60 12.95 -12.41
C SER A 323 -19.45 11.72 -11.50
N ALA A 324 -18.27 11.47 -10.93
CA ALA A 324 -18.00 10.32 -10.08
C ALA A 324 -18.39 10.54 -8.60
N VAL A 325 -18.66 11.80 -8.21
CA VAL A 325 -19.13 12.14 -6.87
C VAL A 325 -20.65 12.05 -6.87
N SER A 326 -21.19 10.91 -6.44
CA SER A 326 -22.63 10.68 -6.35
C SER A 326 -23.32 11.71 -5.45
N GLY A 327 -24.27 12.47 -6.01
CA GLY A 327 -25.43 12.99 -5.28
C GLY A 327 -25.28 14.30 -4.50
N ARG A 328 -24.11 14.94 -4.43
CA ARG A 328 -23.98 16.29 -3.85
C ARG A 328 -23.53 17.27 -4.91
N SER A 329 -24.45 18.14 -5.31
CA SER A 329 -24.17 19.35 -6.09
C SER A 329 -23.32 20.32 -5.24
N THR A 330 -22.04 20.04 -5.10
CA THR A 330 -21.10 21.00 -4.52
C THR A 330 -20.61 21.94 -5.62
N HIS A 331 -20.61 23.23 -5.31
CA HIS A 331 -20.19 24.32 -6.18
C HIS A 331 -18.93 23.97 -6.99
N GLN A 332 -18.95 24.33 -8.28
CA GLN A 332 -17.86 24.19 -9.24
C GLN A 332 -16.67 25.12 -8.92
N ASP A 333 -16.11 25.05 -7.72
CA ASP A 333 -14.78 25.62 -7.49
C ASP A 333 -13.80 24.72 -8.25
N GLY A 334 -13.33 25.19 -9.41
CA GLY A 334 -12.37 24.46 -10.23
C GLY A 334 -11.14 24.05 -9.41
N PHE A 335 -10.68 22.81 -9.60
CA PHE A 335 -9.40 22.38 -9.04
C PHE A 335 -8.26 23.20 -9.67
N SER A 336 -7.38 23.75 -8.84
CA SER A 336 -6.18 24.47 -9.29
C SER A 336 -4.95 23.99 -8.54
N ILE A 337 -3.94 23.57 -9.29
CA ILE A 337 -2.65 23.13 -8.76
C ILE A 337 -1.97 24.29 -8.01
N THR A 338 -1.97 25.49 -8.59
CA THR A 338 -1.33 26.66 -7.98
C THR A 338 -1.99 27.08 -6.68
N ALA A 339 -3.33 27.07 -6.62
CA ALA A 339 -4.07 27.35 -5.38
C ALA A 339 -3.79 26.28 -4.31
N LEU A 340 -3.72 25.01 -4.70
CA LEU A 340 -3.36 23.89 -3.82
C LEU A 340 -1.95 24.07 -3.25
N LEU A 341 -0.94 24.32 -4.09
CA LEU A 341 0.44 24.51 -3.66
C LEU A 341 0.58 25.72 -2.73
N GLY A 342 -0.13 26.83 -3.02
CA GLY A 342 -0.20 28.00 -2.15
C GLY A 342 -0.76 27.69 -0.77
N ARG A 343 -1.83 26.88 -0.72
CA ARG A 343 -2.43 26.40 0.54
C ARG A 343 -1.49 25.49 1.31
N VAL A 344 -0.94 24.46 0.65
CA VAL A 344 0.02 23.52 1.25
C VAL A 344 1.19 24.30 1.85
N MET A 345 1.76 25.26 1.11
CA MET A 345 2.81 26.12 1.63
C MET A 345 2.34 26.93 2.85
N HIS A 346 1.14 27.51 2.82
CA HIS A 346 0.60 28.28 3.95
C HIS A 346 0.50 27.44 5.23
N VAL A 347 -0.09 26.25 5.15
CA VAL A 347 -0.26 25.35 6.30
C VAL A 347 1.08 24.86 6.83
N LEU A 348 2.03 24.59 5.95
CA LEU A 348 3.31 23.98 6.33
C LEU A 348 4.35 24.96 6.87
N LYS A 349 4.14 26.28 6.78
CA LYS A 349 5.10 27.32 7.22
C LYS A 349 5.60 27.15 8.66
N SER A 350 4.77 26.62 9.55
CA SER A 350 5.09 26.43 10.98
C SER A 350 5.73 25.07 11.29
N THR A 351 5.99 24.23 10.29
CA THR A 351 6.45 22.85 10.46
C THR A 351 7.97 22.72 10.49
N ARG A 352 8.45 21.54 10.91
CA ARG A 352 9.88 21.17 10.85
C ARG A 352 10.20 20.24 9.67
N LEU A 353 9.38 20.29 8.62
CA LEU A 353 9.54 19.44 7.45
C LEU A 353 10.92 19.59 6.81
N THR A 354 11.56 18.44 6.58
CA THR A 354 12.81 18.31 5.82
C THR A 354 12.55 17.76 4.42
N HIS A 355 11.50 16.96 4.26
CA HIS A 355 11.17 16.25 3.03
C HIS A 355 9.69 16.45 2.68
N LEU A 356 9.43 16.95 1.48
CA LEU A 356 8.07 17.15 0.96
C LEU A 356 7.92 16.49 -0.41
N HIS A 357 6.87 15.70 -0.58
CA HIS A 357 6.45 15.19 -1.88
C HIS A 357 4.99 15.54 -2.13
N VAL A 358 4.71 16.08 -3.31
CA VAL A 358 3.34 16.37 -3.76
C VAL A 358 3.14 15.66 -5.09
N ALA A 359 2.31 14.63 -5.07
CA ALA A 359 1.87 13.89 -6.24
C ALA A 359 0.42 14.24 -6.58
N ILE A 360 0.18 14.59 -7.84
CA ILE A 360 -1.16 14.83 -8.40
C ILE A 360 -1.33 13.87 -9.56
N THR A 361 -2.29 12.94 -9.43
CA THR A 361 -2.65 11.99 -10.47
C THR A 361 -4.08 12.24 -10.91
N THR A 362 -4.42 11.88 -12.15
CA THR A 362 -5.80 11.95 -12.63
C THR A 362 -6.35 10.55 -12.88
N ASP A 363 -7.59 10.31 -12.47
CA ASP A 363 -8.33 9.13 -12.88
C ASP A 363 -8.59 9.16 -14.41
N PRO A 364 -8.42 8.04 -15.16
CA PRO A 364 -8.66 8.01 -16.61
C PRO A 364 -10.04 8.49 -17.05
N ALA A 365 -11.08 8.34 -16.23
CA ALA A 365 -12.41 8.88 -16.53
C ALA A 365 -12.46 10.41 -16.31
N ALA A 366 -11.82 10.91 -15.25
CA ALA A 366 -11.67 12.33 -14.96
C ALA A 366 -10.88 13.09 -16.03
N ALA A 367 -9.82 12.46 -16.53
CA ALA A 367 -8.94 13.05 -17.53
C ALA A 367 -9.69 13.47 -18.79
N LYS A 368 -10.74 12.76 -19.23
CA LYS A 368 -11.52 13.16 -20.42
C LYS A 368 -12.29 14.47 -20.25
N GLN A 369 -12.68 14.82 -19.01
CA GLN A 369 -13.51 15.99 -18.72
C GLN A 369 -12.70 17.19 -18.22
N LEU A 370 -11.66 16.95 -17.40
CA LEU A 370 -10.79 17.97 -16.83
C LEU A 370 -9.65 18.40 -17.77
N TRP A 371 -9.58 17.81 -18.97
CA TRP A 371 -8.40 17.82 -19.83
C TRP A 371 -7.87 19.21 -20.18
N THR A 372 -8.75 20.16 -20.52
CA THR A 372 -8.28 21.42 -21.13
C THR A 372 -7.65 22.35 -20.10
N ASP A 373 -8.36 22.68 -19.02
CA ASP A 373 -7.88 23.67 -18.05
C ASP A 373 -6.74 23.13 -17.19
N PHE A 374 -6.81 21.85 -16.80
CA PHE A 374 -5.75 21.19 -16.03
C PHE A 374 -4.44 21.07 -16.84
N MET A 375 -4.52 20.69 -18.13
CA MET A 375 -3.33 20.62 -18.99
C MET A 375 -2.77 22.01 -19.31
N LEU A 376 -3.63 23.03 -19.42
CA LEU A 376 -3.17 24.41 -19.59
C LEU A 376 -2.41 24.88 -18.34
N GLU A 377 -2.94 24.62 -17.14
CA GLU A 377 -2.25 24.96 -15.89
C GLU A 377 -0.91 24.23 -15.78
N ILE A 378 -0.86 22.92 -16.08
CA ILE A 378 0.40 22.15 -16.10
C ILE A 378 1.44 22.76 -17.05
N ARG A 379 1.03 23.19 -18.26
CA ARG A 379 1.95 23.76 -19.26
C ARG A 379 2.61 25.05 -18.80
N VAL A 380 1.90 25.85 -18.00
CA VAL A 380 2.40 27.13 -17.49
C VAL A 380 2.97 27.03 -16.06
N LEU A 381 2.85 25.85 -15.42
CA LEU A 381 3.31 25.62 -14.07
C LEU A 381 4.84 25.58 -14.00
N ASP A 382 5.44 26.63 -13.44
CA ASP A 382 6.86 26.66 -13.16
C ASP A 382 7.18 26.00 -11.80
N LEU A 383 7.45 24.70 -11.85
CA LEU A 383 7.83 23.92 -10.66
C LEU A 383 9.17 24.35 -10.04
N ASN A 384 10.08 24.97 -10.80
CA ASN A 384 11.33 25.48 -10.23
C ASN A 384 11.05 26.68 -9.33
N THR A 385 10.18 27.58 -9.79
CA THR A 385 9.73 28.73 -9.00
C THR A 385 9.01 28.26 -7.74
N TRP A 386 8.12 27.27 -7.84
CA TRP A 386 7.47 26.70 -6.65
C TRP A 386 8.48 26.04 -5.70
N ALA A 387 9.42 25.23 -6.18
CA ALA A 387 10.45 24.61 -5.35
C ALA A 387 11.25 25.68 -4.58
N ALA A 388 11.63 26.78 -5.23
CA ALA A 388 12.31 27.90 -4.59
C ALA A 388 11.43 28.60 -3.54
N GLN A 389 10.15 28.82 -3.82
CA GLN A 389 9.20 29.40 -2.86
C GLN A 389 9.02 28.52 -1.62
N PHE A 390 8.86 27.20 -1.79
CA PHE A 390 8.81 26.25 -0.69
C PHE A 390 10.12 26.25 0.12
N ALA A 391 11.28 26.27 -0.54
CA ALA A 391 12.56 26.37 0.13
C ALA A 391 12.68 27.66 0.97
N CYS A 392 12.18 28.79 0.47
CA CYS A 392 12.14 30.03 1.24
C CYS A 392 11.16 29.96 2.43
N ALA A 393 9.97 29.38 2.22
CA ALA A 393 8.92 29.32 3.23
C ALA A 393 9.19 28.29 4.34
N LEU A 394 9.89 27.19 4.03
CA LEU A 394 10.13 26.07 4.94
C LEU A 394 11.62 26.01 5.32
N PRO A 395 12.02 26.55 6.48
CA PRO A 395 13.43 26.76 6.82
C PRO A 395 14.24 25.47 6.97
N ASN A 396 13.59 24.33 7.24
CA ASN A 396 14.25 23.04 7.43
C ASN A 396 14.22 22.15 6.19
N LEU A 397 13.56 22.59 5.11
CA LEU A 397 13.40 21.80 3.90
C LEU A 397 14.76 21.51 3.27
N ARG A 398 15.00 20.23 2.99
CA ARG A 398 16.19 19.65 2.35
C ARG A 398 15.87 19.07 0.98
N PHE A 399 14.64 18.61 0.78
CA PHE A 399 14.20 18.01 -0.47
C PHE A 399 12.72 18.28 -0.70
N ILE A 400 12.40 18.61 -1.96
CA ILE A 400 11.03 18.70 -2.44
C ILE A 400 10.90 17.98 -3.77
N ALA A 401 9.81 17.25 -3.96
CA ALA A 401 9.48 16.64 -5.23
C ALA A 401 8.02 16.88 -5.62
N PHE A 402 7.83 17.08 -6.92
CA PHE A 402 6.52 17.17 -7.55
C PHE A 402 6.41 16.02 -8.56
N THR A 403 5.35 15.23 -8.41
CA THR A 403 4.97 14.19 -9.37
C THR A 403 3.62 14.58 -9.95
N ILE A 404 3.54 14.77 -11.26
CA ILE A 404 2.26 15.03 -11.91
C ILE A 404 2.06 13.94 -12.96
N ASP A 405 0.94 13.24 -12.84
CA ASP A 405 0.52 12.18 -13.75
C ASP A 405 -0.88 12.52 -14.30
N PRO A 406 -0.96 13.25 -15.42
CA PRO A 406 -2.22 13.66 -16.03
C PRO A 406 -2.92 12.52 -16.78
N TYR A 407 -2.31 11.32 -16.85
CA TYR A 407 -2.94 10.14 -17.43
C TYR A 407 -2.13 8.87 -17.10
N ALA A 408 -2.52 8.13 -16.06
CA ALA A 408 -1.79 6.92 -15.63
C ALA A 408 -1.62 5.84 -16.73
N ALA A 409 -2.34 5.95 -17.86
CA ALA A 409 -2.27 5.04 -19.00
C ALA A 409 -1.38 5.52 -20.18
N PHE A 410 -0.83 6.74 -20.16
CA PHE A 410 0.13 7.23 -21.17
C PHE A 410 1.39 7.75 -20.48
N MET A 411 2.56 7.44 -21.05
CA MET A 411 3.92 7.54 -20.48
C MET A 411 4.43 8.95 -20.07
N TYR A 412 3.55 9.91 -19.79
CA TYR A 412 3.91 11.28 -19.42
C TYR A 412 3.84 11.54 -17.91
N THR A 413 4.24 10.58 -17.08
CA THR A 413 4.53 10.84 -15.67
C THR A 413 5.81 11.65 -15.60
N PHE A 414 5.74 12.90 -15.13
CA PHE A 414 6.94 13.68 -14.84
C PHE A 414 7.08 13.84 -13.32
N ALA A 415 8.11 13.20 -12.79
CA ALA A 415 8.58 13.42 -11.43
C ALA A 415 9.84 14.30 -11.49
N ARG A 416 9.84 15.41 -10.77
CA ARG A 416 11.00 16.27 -10.60
C ARG A 416 11.26 16.48 -9.12
N GLY A 417 12.52 16.36 -8.73
CA GLY A 417 12.99 16.56 -7.36
C GLY A 417 14.04 17.65 -7.31
N TRP A 418 14.06 18.38 -6.21
CA TRP A 418 15.06 19.41 -5.92
C TRP A 418 15.68 19.15 -4.56
N ARG A 419 17.00 19.29 -4.48
CA ARG A 419 17.73 19.39 -3.22
C ARG A 419 17.84 20.86 -2.82
N VAL A 420 17.56 21.15 -1.56
CA VAL A 420 17.67 22.50 -0.99
C VAL A 420 19.00 22.61 -0.26
N MET A 421 19.84 23.54 -0.71
CA MET A 421 21.14 23.84 -0.12
C MET A 421 21.07 25.17 0.64
N ARG A 422 21.59 25.17 1.87
CA ARG A 422 21.70 26.36 2.72
C ARG A 422 23.15 26.50 3.19
N GLY A 423 23.74 27.68 3.00
CA GLY A 423 25.07 27.99 3.53
C GLY A 423 26.28 27.51 2.70
N GLY A 424 26.21 27.56 1.37
CA GLY A 424 27.37 27.37 0.47
C GLY A 424 27.72 28.68 -0.25
N ALA A 425 29.03 28.93 -0.44
CA ALA A 425 29.61 30.19 -0.94
C ALA A 425 28.83 30.81 -2.10
N ALA A 426 28.68 32.15 -2.03
CA ALA A 426 28.05 32.98 -3.04
C ALA A 426 28.42 32.51 -4.46
N VAL A 427 27.41 32.09 -5.22
CA VAL A 427 27.49 32.12 -6.68
C VAL A 427 27.91 33.56 -7.04
N PRO A 428 28.99 33.78 -7.82
CA PRO A 428 29.40 35.13 -8.17
C PRO A 428 28.24 35.85 -8.88
N GLY A 429 27.63 36.83 -8.19
CA GLY A 429 26.50 37.61 -8.71
C GLY A 429 25.16 37.44 -7.96
N ALA A 430 25.04 36.52 -6.98
CA ALA A 430 23.82 36.40 -6.18
C ALA A 430 23.90 37.27 -4.92
N SER A 431 23.15 38.38 -4.90
CA SER A 431 22.95 39.19 -3.70
C SER A 431 22.11 38.43 -2.66
N SER A 432 22.67 38.28 -1.46
CA SER A 432 22.08 37.78 -0.19
C SER A 432 21.58 36.32 -0.14
N GLY A 433 22.39 35.44 0.46
CA GLY A 433 22.05 34.47 1.54
C GLY A 433 20.82 33.55 1.49
N GLY A 434 20.03 33.50 0.42
CA GLY A 434 18.84 32.66 0.30
C GLY A 434 19.15 31.17 0.06
N PRO A 435 18.19 30.26 0.29
CA PRO A 435 18.33 28.85 -0.05
C PRO A 435 18.46 28.68 -1.58
N VAL A 436 19.38 27.82 -2.01
CA VAL A 436 19.56 27.46 -3.43
C VAL A 436 18.90 26.11 -3.66
N VAL A 437 18.09 25.98 -4.72
CA VAL A 437 17.48 24.72 -5.13
C VAL A 437 18.24 24.12 -6.32
N GLU A 438 18.71 22.90 -6.18
CA GLU A 438 19.38 22.12 -7.22
C GLU A 438 18.41 21.09 -7.78
N LEU A 439 18.12 21.15 -9.08
CA LEU A 439 17.30 20.14 -9.76
C LEU A 439 18.06 18.81 -9.84
N LEU A 440 17.42 17.74 -9.40
CA LEU A 440 17.94 16.38 -9.49
C LEU A 440 17.45 15.71 -10.77
N ASP A 441 18.24 14.76 -11.28
CA ASP A 441 17.77 13.90 -12.35
C ASP A 441 16.64 12.95 -11.87
N TYR A 442 16.00 12.29 -12.83
CA TYR A 442 14.86 11.40 -12.57
C TYR A 442 15.21 10.22 -11.64
N TYR A 443 16.37 9.59 -11.84
CA TYR A 443 16.77 8.42 -11.05
C TYR A 443 17.13 8.82 -9.62
N ALA A 444 17.87 9.91 -9.46
CA ALA A 444 18.19 10.50 -8.16
C ALA A 444 16.92 10.90 -7.40
N THR A 445 15.96 11.53 -8.08
CA THR A 445 14.65 11.87 -7.48
C THR A 445 13.93 10.62 -6.99
N ARG A 446 13.82 9.57 -7.83
CA ARG A 446 13.15 8.31 -7.44
C ARG A 446 13.87 7.57 -6.32
N GLN A 447 15.19 7.65 -6.28
CA GLN A 447 15.97 7.07 -5.22
C GLN A 447 15.69 7.79 -3.90
N VAL A 448 15.77 9.12 -3.85
CA VAL A 448 15.45 9.89 -2.63
C VAL A 448 14.02 9.62 -2.17
N LEU A 449 13.04 9.59 -3.08
CA LEU A 449 11.65 9.29 -2.73
C LEU A 449 11.49 7.91 -2.05
N ARG A 450 12.30 6.92 -2.45
CA ARG A 450 12.29 5.57 -1.85
C ARG A 450 13.06 5.53 -0.53
N ASP A 451 14.26 6.08 -0.51
CA ASP A 451 15.17 6.05 0.64
C ASP A 451 14.59 6.84 1.82
N GLU A 452 13.94 7.97 1.54
CA GLU A 452 13.27 8.83 2.54
C GLU A 452 11.82 8.42 2.79
N GLU A 453 11.40 7.25 2.28
CA GLU A 453 10.06 6.71 2.51
C GLU A 453 8.94 7.73 2.20
N LEU A 454 9.04 8.43 1.06
CA LEU A 454 8.00 9.35 0.58
C LEU A 454 7.04 8.69 -0.43
N VAL A 455 7.39 7.50 -0.95
CA VAL A 455 6.54 6.67 -1.81
C VAL A 455 6.38 5.25 -1.25
N LEU A 456 5.31 4.56 -1.65
CA LEU A 456 4.93 3.22 -1.15
C LEU A 456 5.99 2.15 -1.36
#